data_AF-A0A954SV49-F1
#
_entry.id   AF-A0A954SV49-F1
#
_cell.length_a   1.000
_cell.length_b   1.000
_cell.length_c   1.000
_cell.angle_alpha   90.00
_cell.angle_beta   90.00
_cell.angle_gamma   90.00
#
_symmetry.space_group_name_H-M   'P 1'
#
loop_
_entity.id
_entity.type
_entity.pdbx_description
1 polymer ?
#
loop_
_entity_poly.entity_id
_entity_poly.type
_entity_poly.pdbx_seq_one_letter_code
_entity_poly.pdbx_strand_id
1 'polypeptide(L)'
;MSDSRHRLDVVLRQRLESLAEAGVTHLPRVAAIATSTSAAASQESAQATARPAPTRPATSNPAADDVTSVAARSAGGAPVDIAGPPPMEAAPAARLDRPSVATPVQATTAEGTNDMARMNRANKLAALDVIRQEVAQCTRCRELASTRTQTVFGVGNPHARLCFLGEAPGADEDSQGEPFVGRAGQLLNRIIEACTLKREDVYILNVLKCRPPGNRNPTPEEAANCWDYL
;
A
#
# COMPACT_ATOMS: atom_id res chain seq x y z
N MET A 1 -23.01 20.86 18.26
CA MET A 1 -22.11 20.04 17.42
C MET A 1 -21.13 19.20 18.24
N SER A 2 -20.71 19.59 19.46
CA SER A 2 -19.80 18.77 20.28
C SER A 2 -20.40 17.41 20.68
N ASP A 3 -21.62 17.41 21.26
CA ASP A 3 -22.30 16.21 21.78
C ASP A 3 -22.38 15.04 20.79
N SER A 4 -22.65 15.34 19.51
CA SER A 4 -22.90 14.33 18.49
C SER A 4 -21.67 13.46 18.20
N ARG A 5 -20.46 14.01 18.35
CA ARG A 5 -19.21 13.25 18.23
C ARG A 5 -18.94 12.44 19.51
N HIS A 6 -19.00 13.10 20.67
CA HIS A 6 -18.79 12.44 21.96
C HIS A 6 -19.73 11.25 22.19
N ARG A 7 -21.02 11.40 21.83
CA ARG A 7 -22.02 10.33 21.89
C ARG A 7 -21.74 9.19 20.91
N LEU A 8 -21.14 9.47 19.76
CA LEU A 8 -20.75 8.44 18.79
C LEU A 8 -19.54 7.64 19.31
N ASP A 9 -18.52 8.32 19.86
CA ASP A 9 -17.31 7.69 20.41
C ASP A 9 -17.64 6.74 21.58
N VAL A 10 -18.55 7.14 22.46
CA VAL A 10 -19.04 6.29 23.58
C VAL A 10 -19.74 5.04 23.06
N VAL A 11 -20.65 5.17 22.09
CA VAL A 11 -21.38 4.03 21.50
C VAL A 11 -20.45 3.11 20.72
N LEU A 12 -19.47 3.65 20.00
CA LEU A 12 -18.48 2.87 19.27
C LEU A 12 -17.60 2.06 20.22
N ARG A 13 -17.10 2.69 21.30
CA ARG A 13 -16.28 2.02 22.32
C ARG A 13 -17.04 0.87 22.99
N GLN A 14 -18.26 1.13 23.48
CA GLN A 14 -19.09 0.12 24.12
C GLN A 14 -19.40 -1.07 23.19
N ARG A 15 -19.52 -0.83 21.88
CA ARG A 15 -19.68 -1.90 20.88
C ARG A 15 -18.40 -2.70 20.65
N LEU A 16 -17.23 -2.07 20.61
CA LEU A 16 -15.95 -2.76 20.47
C LEU A 16 -15.61 -3.59 21.71
N GLU A 17 -15.89 -3.09 22.91
CA GLU A 17 -15.73 -3.80 24.18
C GLU A 17 -16.61 -5.06 24.21
N SER A 18 -17.90 -4.93 23.91
CA SER A 18 -18.83 -6.07 23.82
C SER A 18 -18.46 -7.12 22.75
N LEU A 19 -17.80 -6.69 21.65
CA LEU A 19 -17.28 -7.62 20.63
C LEU A 19 -16.02 -8.35 21.11
N ALA A 20 -15.14 -7.67 21.86
CA ALA A 20 -13.96 -8.29 22.46
C ALA A 20 -14.33 -9.31 23.55
N GLU A 21 -15.32 -9.01 24.39
CA GLU A 21 -15.89 -9.96 25.36
C GLU A 21 -16.51 -11.18 24.68
N ALA A 22 -17.12 -11.01 23.50
CA ALA A 22 -17.63 -12.09 22.65
C ALA A 22 -16.52 -12.85 21.87
N GLY A 23 -15.23 -12.57 22.13
CA GLY A 23 -14.10 -13.26 21.51
C GLY A 23 -13.81 -12.86 20.05
N VAL A 24 -14.40 -11.78 19.54
CA VAL A 24 -14.24 -11.34 18.14
C VAL A 24 -12.89 -10.64 17.94
N THR A 25 -11.85 -11.42 17.66
CA THR A 25 -10.48 -10.93 17.39
C THR A 25 -10.33 -10.24 16.04
N HIS A 26 -11.18 -10.56 15.07
CA HIS A 26 -11.18 -9.96 13.74
C HIS A 26 -12.60 -9.62 13.28
N LEU A 27 -12.83 -8.36 12.92
CA LEU A 27 -14.03 -7.94 12.20
C LEU A 27 -13.84 -8.19 10.70
N PRO A 28 -14.69 -9.01 10.05
CA PRO A 28 -14.59 -9.23 8.61
C PRO A 28 -14.88 -7.92 7.87
N ARG A 29 -14.02 -7.56 6.91
CA ARG A 29 -14.20 -6.38 6.06
C ARG A 29 -15.44 -6.56 5.21
N VAL A 30 -16.55 -5.93 5.61
CA VAL A 30 -17.79 -5.89 4.83
C VAL A 30 -17.47 -5.35 3.44
N ALA A 31 -17.67 -6.18 2.41
CA ALA A 31 -17.54 -5.74 1.03
C ALA A 31 -18.57 -4.64 0.76
N ALA A 32 -18.16 -3.55 0.09
CA ALA A 32 -19.07 -2.47 -0.23
C ALA A 32 -20.21 -3.00 -1.12
N ILE A 33 -21.45 -2.92 -0.63
CA ILE A 33 -22.62 -3.36 -1.38
C ILE A 33 -22.76 -2.46 -2.61
N ALA A 34 -22.52 -3.03 -3.79
CA ALA A 34 -22.67 -2.33 -5.06
C ALA A 34 -24.17 -2.08 -5.32
N THR A 35 -24.62 -0.85 -5.10
CA THR A 35 -26.00 -0.42 -5.38
C THR A 35 -26.23 -0.29 -6.88
N SER A 36 -26.65 -1.39 -7.52
CA SER A 36 -26.99 -1.44 -8.95
C SER A 36 -28.17 -0.51 -9.27
N THR A 37 -27.92 0.56 -10.04
CA THR A 37 -28.92 1.60 -10.34
C THR A 37 -28.86 2.11 -11.78
N SER A 38 -29.52 1.39 -12.69
CA SER A 38 -30.10 1.89 -13.97
C SER A 38 -30.97 0.75 -14.55
N ALA A 39 -32.27 0.91 -14.86
CA ALA A 39 -32.94 1.91 -15.70
C ALA A 39 -32.41 1.84 -17.16
N ALA A 40 -32.90 0.99 -18.06
CA ALA A 40 -34.26 0.74 -18.60
C ALA A 40 -34.63 1.64 -19.81
N ALA A 41 -35.11 0.99 -20.88
CA ALA A 41 -35.48 1.53 -22.21
C ALA A 41 -34.31 2.15 -23.03
N SER A 42 -34.26 2.06 -24.36
CA SER A 42 -35.33 1.80 -25.36
C SER A 42 -34.86 0.87 -26.51
N GLN A 43 -35.81 0.44 -27.36
CA GLN A 43 -35.56 -0.35 -28.59
C GLN A 43 -36.17 0.36 -29.81
N GLU A 44 -35.44 0.41 -30.92
CA GLU A 44 -35.94 0.50 -32.32
C GLU A 44 -34.73 0.41 -33.27
N SER A 45 -34.75 -0.02 -34.55
CA SER A 45 -35.37 -1.15 -35.28
C SER A 45 -35.38 -0.78 -36.78
N ALA A 46 -34.56 -1.41 -37.64
CA ALA A 46 -34.57 -1.21 -39.11
C ALA A 46 -33.83 -2.34 -39.87
N GLN A 47 -34.15 -2.60 -41.15
CA GLN A 47 -33.62 -3.70 -42.00
C GLN A 47 -33.68 -3.32 -43.51
N ALA A 48 -32.90 -3.87 -44.46
CA ALA A 48 -31.70 -4.74 -44.41
C ALA A 48 -30.61 -4.28 -45.44
N THR A 49 -30.36 -4.77 -46.67
CA THR A 49 -30.90 -5.86 -47.52
C THR A 49 -29.85 -6.37 -48.55
N ALA A 50 -29.64 -7.70 -48.63
CA ALA A 50 -29.13 -8.49 -49.78
C ALA A 50 -27.72 -8.24 -50.41
N ARG A 51 -27.26 -9.26 -51.17
CA ARG A 51 -25.93 -9.44 -51.83
C ARG A 51 -26.11 -9.49 -53.37
N PRO A 52 -25.07 -9.40 -54.23
CA PRO A 52 -24.22 -10.58 -54.54
C PRO A 52 -22.72 -10.24 -54.86
N ALA A 53 -21.95 -11.23 -55.35
CA ALA A 53 -20.52 -11.15 -55.71
C ALA A 53 -20.20 -11.93 -56.99
N PRO A 54 -19.04 -11.68 -57.64
CA PRO A 54 -17.97 -12.67 -57.83
C PRO A 54 -16.56 -12.03 -57.59
N THR A 55 -15.35 -12.54 -57.89
CA THR A 55 -14.82 -13.74 -58.62
C THR A 55 -13.41 -14.12 -58.07
N ARG A 56 -12.73 -15.14 -58.65
CA ARG A 56 -11.26 -15.39 -58.59
C ARG A 56 -10.75 -15.76 -60.01
N PRO A 57 -9.42 -15.79 -60.30
CA PRO A 57 -8.52 -16.92 -60.00
C PRO A 57 -7.36 -16.51 -59.04
N ALA A 58 -6.65 -17.35 -58.27
CA ALA A 58 -5.93 -18.63 -58.52
C ALA A 58 -4.53 -18.41 -59.17
N THR A 59 -3.48 -19.19 -58.87
CA THR A 59 -3.32 -20.44 -58.07
C THR A 59 -3.08 -20.16 -56.55
N SER A 60 -2.22 -20.77 -55.70
CA SER A 60 -1.24 -21.90 -55.76
C SER A 60 -0.97 -22.48 -54.35
N ASN A 61 -0.34 -23.67 -54.27
CA ASN A 61 0.40 -24.27 -53.12
C ASN A 61 1.40 -25.34 -53.71
N PRO A 62 2.12 -26.24 -53.00
CA PRO A 62 1.81 -27.09 -51.82
C PRO A 62 2.86 -26.91 -50.67
N ALA A 63 3.16 -27.78 -49.69
CA ALA A 63 2.86 -29.19 -49.36
C ALA A 63 3.07 -29.47 -47.83
N ALA A 64 3.06 -30.76 -47.40
CA ALA A 64 3.44 -31.28 -46.08
C ALA A 64 2.51 -30.86 -44.90
N ASP A 65 1.49 -31.61 -44.48
CA ASP A 65 1.29 -33.06 -44.16
C ASP A 65 1.77 -33.44 -42.73
N ASP A 66 1.06 -34.24 -41.91
CA ASP A 66 -0.37 -34.61 -41.82
C ASP A 66 -0.70 -35.24 -40.43
N VAL A 67 -1.98 -35.51 -40.12
CA VAL A 67 -2.63 -36.40 -39.09
C VAL A 67 -1.87 -36.89 -37.82
N THR A 68 -2.49 -37.15 -36.66
CA THR A 68 -3.77 -37.86 -36.42
C THR A 68 -4.31 -37.65 -35.00
N SER A 69 -5.62 -37.80 -34.78
CA SER A 69 -6.25 -37.91 -33.44
C SER A 69 -6.70 -39.34 -33.11
N VAL A 70 -6.54 -39.80 -31.87
CA VAL A 70 -7.20 -41.01 -31.32
C VAL A 70 -7.74 -40.72 -29.92
N ALA A 71 -8.87 -41.34 -29.55
CA ALA A 71 -9.67 -40.96 -28.38
C ALA A 71 -9.44 -41.79 -27.10
N ALA A 72 -9.73 -41.14 -25.97
CA ALA A 72 -10.32 -41.63 -24.72
C ALA A 72 -9.90 -42.99 -24.09
N ARG A 73 -9.60 -42.94 -22.79
CA ARG A 73 -10.12 -43.88 -21.76
C ARG A 73 -9.87 -43.34 -20.34
N SER A 74 -10.83 -43.53 -19.44
CA SER A 74 -10.76 -43.11 -18.03
C SER A 74 -10.18 -44.21 -17.13
N ALA A 75 -9.54 -43.84 -16.02
CA ALA A 75 -9.16 -44.77 -14.96
C ALA A 75 -9.13 -44.13 -13.56
N GLY A 76 -9.86 -44.74 -12.63
CA GLY A 76 -9.65 -44.76 -11.18
C GLY A 76 -9.15 -43.51 -10.44
N GLY A 77 -10.07 -42.65 -9.99
CA GLY A 77 -9.84 -41.83 -8.80
C GLY A 77 -10.24 -42.63 -7.55
N ALA A 78 -9.28 -42.94 -6.67
CA ALA A 78 -9.55 -43.57 -5.37
C ALA A 78 -9.78 -42.50 -4.29
N PRO A 79 -10.64 -42.74 -3.28
CA PRO A 79 -10.79 -41.84 -2.15
C PRO A 79 -9.54 -41.86 -1.27
N VAL A 80 -9.15 -40.70 -0.75
CA VAL A 80 -8.16 -40.58 0.33
C VAL A 80 -8.86 -40.03 1.56
N ASP A 81 -8.88 -40.83 2.64
CA ASP A 81 -9.57 -40.49 3.88
C ASP A 81 -8.90 -39.31 4.59
N ILE A 82 -9.66 -38.23 4.81
CA ILE A 82 -9.22 -37.11 5.62
C ILE A 82 -9.49 -37.45 7.09
N ALA A 83 -8.54 -38.14 7.72
CA ALA A 83 -8.53 -38.33 9.16
C ALA A 83 -8.39 -36.98 9.88
N GLY A 84 -9.40 -36.58 10.64
CA GLY A 84 -9.38 -35.36 11.43
C GLY A 84 -8.36 -35.43 12.58
N PRO A 85 -7.69 -34.32 12.94
CA PRO A 85 -6.75 -34.30 14.06
C PRO A 85 -7.48 -34.55 15.39
N PRO A 86 -6.85 -35.26 16.35
CA PRO A 86 -7.45 -35.56 17.65
C PRO A 86 -7.58 -34.30 18.52
N PRO A 87 -8.55 -34.27 19.46
CA PRO A 87 -8.68 -33.18 20.42
C PRO A 87 -7.51 -33.18 21.42
N MET A 88 -6.84 -32.04 21.58
CA MET A 88 -5.86 -31.85 22.65
C MET A 88 -6.56 -31.42 23.95
N GLU A 89 -6.15 -32.04 25.06
CA GLU A 89 -6.66 -31.72 26.40
C GLU A 89 -6.16 -30.34 26.89
N ALA A 90 -6.98 -29.68 27.72
CA ALA A 90 -6.66 -28.36 28.24
C ALA A 90 -5.76 -28.43 29.49
N ALA A 91 -4.55 -27.88 29.40
CA ALA A 91 -3.66 -27.70 30.54
C ALA A 91 -4.14 -26.53 31.45
N PRO A 92 -3.97 -26.60 32.79
CA PRO A 92 -4.49 -25.61 33.71
C PRO A 92 -3.70 -24.30 33.72
N ALA A 93 -4.39 -23.18 33.95
CA ALA A 93 -3.79 -21.84 33.95
C ALA A 93 -2.87 -21.59 35.16
N ALA A 94 -1.57 -21.43 34.90
CA ALA A 94 -0.63 -20.90 35.87
C ALA A 94 -0.87 -19.39 36.10
N ARG A 95 -0.99 -18.97 37.37
CA ARG A 95 -1.05 -17.55 37.71
C ARG A 95 0.33 -16.92 37.56
N LEU A 96 0.42 -15.84 36.80
CA LEU A 96 1.58 -14.95 36.82
C LEU A 96 1.34 -13.88 37.88
N ASP A 97 2.05 -13.98 39.00
CA ASP A 97 2.04 -12.94 40.02
C ASP A 97 2.65 -11.63 39.48
N ARG A 98 2.04 -10.51 39.87
CA ARG A 98 2.30 -9.19 39.32
C ARG A 98 3.26 -8.43 40.24
N PRO A 99 4.55 -8.25 39.89
CA PRO A 99 5.50 -7.55 40.76
C PRO A 99 5.09 -6.08 40.96
N SER A 100 5.34 -5.58 42.17
CA SER A 100 4.82 -4.29 42.65
C SER A 100 5.64 -3.09 42.16
N VAL A 101 4.91 -1.99 41.94
CA VAL A 101 5.32 -0.57 41.85
C VAL A 101 6.82 -0.28 41.94
N ALA A 102 7.40 0.20 40.82
CA ALA A 102 8.68 0.92 40.82
C ALA A 102 8.46 2.44 40.93
N THR A 103 9.21 3.09 41.81
CA THR A 103 9.17 4.54 42.08
C THR A 103 9.61 5.37 40.86
N PRO A 104 9.03 6.55 40.59
CA PRO A 104 9.51 7.43 39.51
C PRO A 104 10.94 7.92 39.79
N VAL A 105 11.89 7.47 38.97
CA VAL A 105 13.24 8.03 38.91
C VAL A 105 13.16 9.44 38.31
N GLN A 106 13.70 10.43 39.01
CA GLN A 106 13.72 11.81 38.52
C GLN A 106 14.65 11.93 37.30
N ALA A 107 14.10 12.37 36.17
CA ALA A 107 14.87 12.56 34.94
C ALA A 107 15.78 13.78 35.07
N THR A 108 17.09 13.55 35.13
CA THR A 108 18.10 14.62 34.98
C THR A 108 17.99 15.24 33.58
N THR A 109 18.01 16.57 33.51
CA THR A 109 17.84 17.31 32.25
C THR A 109 19.00 17.09 31.29
N ALA A 110 18.74 16.36 30.20
CA ALA A 110 19.70 16.16 29.11
C ALA A 110 19.80 17.41 28.23
N GLU A 111 20.57 18.40 28.69
CA GLU A 111 20.87 19.64 27.96
C GLU A 111 21.84 19.38 26.80
N GLY A 112 21.33 18.88 25.66
CA GLY A 112 22.19 18.61 24.50
C GLY A 112 21.52 18.24 23.16
N THR A 113 20.18 18.18 23.06
CA THR A 113 19.49 17.65 21.86
C THR A 113 18.59 18.65 21.12
N ASN A 114 18.48 19.89 21.61
CA ASN A 114 17.38 20.79 21.24
C ASN A 114 17.69 21.80 20.12
N ASP A 115 18.94 21.93 19.68
CA ASP A 115 19.32 22.98 18.73
C ASP A 115 18.79 22.73 17.30
N MET A 116 18.69 21.47 16.88
CA MET A 116 18.06 21.07 15.61
C MET A 116 16.55 21.40 15.57
N ALA A 117 15.91 21.47 16.74
CA ALA A 117 14.51 21.89 16.89
C ALA A 117 14.35 23.42 17.00
N ARG A 118 15.41 24.13 17.44
CA ARG A 118 15.49 25.60 17.51
C ARG A 118 15.94 26.26 16.20
N MET A 119 16.54 25.53 15.27
CA MET A 119 16.88 26.03 13.93
C MET A 119 15.64 26.64 13.25
N ASN A 120 15.78 27.86 12.72
CA ASN A 120 14.70 28.49 11.99
C ASN A 120 14.38 27.72 10.68
N ARG A 121 13.18 27.95 10.12
CA ARG A 121 12.69 27.23 8.93
C ARG A 121 13.64 27.36 7.72
N ALA A 122 14.27 28.51 7.50
CA ALA A 122 15.18 28.70 6.37
C ALA A 122 16.46 27.88 6.53
N ASN A 123 17.08 27.88 7.72
CA ASN A 123 18.26 27.08 8.01
C ASN A 123 17.96 25.57 7.87
N LYS A 124 16.77 25.11 8.31
CA LYS A 124 16.38 23.71 8.18
C LYS A 124 16.02 23.31 6.74
N LEU A 125 15.45 24.23 5.94
CA LEU A 125 15.27 24.03 4.49
C LEU A 125 16.62 23.91 3.77
N ALA A 126 17.60 24.76 4.10
CA ALA A 126 18.93 24.70 3.52
C ALA A 126 19.66 23.38 3.86
N ALA A 127 19.61 22.93 5.11
CA ALA A 127 20.16 21.64 5.52
C ALA A 127 19.51 20.46 4.77
N LEU A 128 18.19 20.46 4.62
CA LEU A 128 17.48 19.45 3.82
C LEU A 128 17.80 19.51 2.33
N ASP A 129 18.19 20.68 1.80
CA ASP A 129 18.59 20.80 0.39
C ASP A 129 19.98 20.23 0.11
N VAL A 130 20.94 20.35 1.05
CA VAL A 130 22.23 19.64 0.94
C VAL A 130 22.00 18.13 0.84
N ILE A 131 21.19 17.56 1.72
CA ILE A 131 20.86 16.12 1.70
C ILE A 131 20.10 15.74 0.41
N ARG A 132 19.20 16.61 -0.09
CA ARG A 132 18.52 16.42 -1.40
C ARG A 132 19.52 16.35 -2.56
N GLN A 133 20.53 17.21 -2.57
CA GLN A 133 21.58 17.24 -3.60
C GLN A 133 22.48 16.00 -3.55
N GLU A 134 22.83 15.51 -2.36
CA GLU A 134 23.53 14.23 -2.17
C GLU A 134 22.70 13.04 -2.67
N VAL A 135 21.41 12.99 -2.30
CA VAL A 135 20.48 11.93 -2.72
C VAL A 135 20.33 11.91 -4.25
N ALA A 136 20.23 13.06 -4.92
CA ALA A 136 20.16 13.13 -6.37
C ALA A 136 21.36 12.48 -7.08
N GLN A 137 22.54 12.55 -6.47
CA GLN A 137 23.79 11.98 -6.97
C GLN A 137 24.05 10.54 -6.47
N CYS A 138 23.22 10.02 -5.56
CA CYS A 138 23.46 8.73 -4.91
C CYS A 138 23.44 7.55 -5.90
N THR A 139 24.47 6.72 -5.87
CA THR A 139 24.65 5.52 -6.70
C THR A 139 24.80 4.22 -5.90
N ARG A 140 24.61 4.26 -4.56
CA ARG A 140 24.78 3.13 -3.63
C ARG A 140 24.08 1.85 -4.12
N CYS A 141 22.83 1.96 -4.57
CA CYS A 141 22.08 0.86 -5.17
C CYS A 141 22.21 0.89 -6.70
N ARG A 142 23.11 0.07 -7.27
CA ARG A 142 23.45 0.11 -8.70
C ARG A 142 22.26 -0.12 -9.64
N GLU A 143 21.39 -1.09 -9.35
CA GLU A 143 20.19 -1.37 -10.16
C GLU A 143 19.25 -0.15 -10.17
N LEU A 144 18.85 0.32 -8.99
CA LEU A 144 17.96 1.48 -8.80
C LEU A 144 18.53 2.76 -9.45
N ALA A 145 19.82 3.01 -9.30
CA ALA A 145 20.48 4.17 -9.90
C ALA A 145 20.55 4.11 -11.43
N SER A 146 20.55 2.91 -12.02
CA SER A 146 20.55 2.71 -13.48
C SER A 146 19.16 2.66 -14.12
N THR A 147 18.08 2.62 -13.32
CA THR A 147 16.70 2.37 -13.79
C THR A 147 15.68 3.42 -13.39
N ARG A 148 15.98 4.26 -12.39
CA ARG A 148 15.16 5.45 -12.03
C ARG A 148 15.22 6.53 -13.13
N THR A 149 14.17 7.33 -13.23
CA THR A 149 14.18 8.59 -13.97
C THR A 149 14.93 9.67 -13.18
N GLN A 150 14.67 9.75 -11.87
CA GLN A 150 15.30 10.68 -10.92
C GLN A 150 15.14 10.14 -9.49
N THR A 151 15.58 10.88 -8.49
CA THR A 151 15.32 10.53 -7.08
C THR A 151 14.15 11.30 -6.50
N VAL A 152 13.43 10.66 -5.59
CA VAL A 152 12.25 11.21 -4.91
C VAL A 152 12.59 11.33 -3.42
N PHE A 153 13.01 12.54 -3.01
CA PHE A 153 13.63 12.75 -1.69
C PHE A 153 12.64 12.81 -0.53
N GLY A 154 11.75 13.81 -0.56
CA GLY A 154 10.84 14.19 0.52
C GLY A 154 10.38 15.65 0.40
N VAL A 155 9.13 15.91 0.79
CA VAL A 155 8.46 17.22 0.67
C VAL A 155 7.58 17.54 1.88
N GLY A 156 7.21 18.82 2.02
CA GLY A 156 6.32 19.31 3.08
C GLY A 156 7.01 20.26 4.07
N ASN A 157 6.53 20.31 5.30
CA ASN A 157 7.04 21.19 6.36
C ASN A 157 8.25 20.58 7.10
N PRO A 158 9.44 21.22 7.10
CA PRO A 158 10.59 20.75 7.89
C PRO A 158 10.37 20.74 9.41
N HIS A 159 9.36 21.48 9.88
CA HIS A 159 8.91 21.49 11.29
C HIS A 159 7.55 20.79 11.46
N ALA A 160 7.22 19.85 10.57
CA ALA A 160 6.04 19.01 10.72
C ALA A 160 6.08 18.24 12.04
N ARG A 161 4.92 18.13 12.70
CA ARG A 161 4.72 17.27 13.88
C ARG A 161 4.30 15.84 13.52
N LEU A 162 4.02 15.59 12.24
CA LEU A 162 3.60 14.31 11.68
C LEU A 162 4.35 14.09 10.35
N CYS A 163 4.91 12.90 10.21
CA CYS A 163 5.65 12.47 9.03
C CYS A 163 5.01 11.20 8.45
N PHE A 164 4.82 11.15 7.14
CA PHE A 164 4.37 9.95 6.42
C PHE A 164 5.54 9.34 5.65
N LEU A 165 5.90 8.11 6.02
CA LEU A 165 6.99 7.34 5.43
C LEU A 165 6.42 6.16 4.63
N GLY A 166 6.61 6.17 3.32
CA GLY A 166 6.31 5.04 2.43
C GLY A 166 7.53 4.14 2.18
N GLU A 167 7.32 3.01 1.50
CA GLU A 167 8.39 2.06 1.18
C GLU A 167 9.32 2.62 0.08
N ALA A 168 8.76 2.93 -1.09
CA ALA A 168 9.51 3.37 -2.28
C ALA A 168 8.65 4.21 -3.23
N PRO A 169 9.26 4.95 -4.17
CA PRO A 169 8.54 5.72 -5.19
C PRO A 169 7.92 4.80 -6.24
N GLY A 170 6.70 5.11 -6.68
CA GLY A 170 6.06 4.49 -7.84
C GLY A 170 6.49 5.15 -9.16
N ALA A 171 5.80 4.78 -10.25
CA ALA A 171 6.08 5.32 -11.59
C ALA A 171 5.72 6.81 -11.71
N ASP A 172 4.59 7.21 -11.12
CA ASP A 172 4.13 8.60 -11.14
C ASP A 172 5.11 9.48 -10.35
N GLU A 173 5.53 9.02 -9.15
CA GLU A 173 6.51 9.66 -8.29
C GLU A 173 7.89 9.80 -8.96
N ASP A 174 8.41 8.73 -9.59
CA ASP A 174 9.67 8.75 -10.34
C ASP A 174 9.62 9.74 -11.52
N SER A 175 8.50 9.82 -12.22
CA SER A 175 8.34 10.78 -13.33
C SER A 175 8.29 12.25 -12.87
N GLN A 176 7.88 12.53 -11.63
CA GLN A 176 7.61 13.89 -11.13
C GLN A 176 8.61 14.40 -10.07
N GLY A 177 9.34 13.51 -9.40
CA GLY A 177 10.27 13.86 -8.31
C GLY A 177 9.62 14.05 -6.94
N GLU A 178 8.29 14.05 -6.86
CA GLU A 178 7.52 14.22 -5.61
C GLU A 178 6.93 12.88 -5.13
N PRO A 179 7.04 12.52 -3.83
CA PRO A 179 6.51 11.27 -3.29
C PRO A 179 4.98 11.34 -3.13
N PHE A 180 4.28 10.22 -3.29
CA PHE A 180 2.82 10.12 -3.14
C PHE A 180 2.06 11.15 -4.01
N VAL A 181 2.20 11.04 -5.33
CA VAL A 181 1.44 11.80 -6.34
C VAL A 181 0.50 10.91 -7.18
N GLY A 182 0.81 9.62 -7.30
CA GLY A 182 -0.04 8.64 -7.96
C GLY A 182 -1.33 8.31 -7.21
N ARG A 183 -2.06 7.28 -7.66
CA ARG A 183 -3.36 6.87 -7.07
C ARG A 183 -3.34 6.65 -5.55
N ALA A 184 -2.22 6.13 -5.01
CA ALA A 184 -2.03 5.95 -3.57
C ALA A 184 -1.85 7.30 -2.84
N GLY A 185 -1.13 8.25 -3.45
CA GLY A 185 -0.97 9.60 -2.93
C GLY A 185 -2.26 10.42 -2.91
N GLN A 186 -3.12 10.25 -3.92
CA GLN A 186 -4.45 10.83 -3.92
C GLN A 186 -5.33 10.30 -2.76
N LEU A 187 -5.12 9.05 -2.33
CA LEU A 187 -5.78 8.52 -1.14
C LEU A 187 -5.16 9.08 0.15
N LEU A 188 -3.83 9.19 0.23
CA LEU A 188 -3.13 9.80 1.36
C LEU A 188 -3.56 11.26 1.57
N ASN A 189 -3.66 12.06 0.51
CA ASN A 189 -4.12 13.46 0.59
C ASN A 189 -5.52 13.55 1.21
N ARG A 190 -6.48 12.73 0.76
CA ARG A 190 -7.83 12.67 1.34
C ARG A 190 -7.85 12.23 2.82
N ILE A 191 -6.89 11.42 3.25
CA ILE A 191 -6.74 11.03 4.67
C ILE A 191 -6.18 12.20 5.49
N ILE A 192 -5.19 12.92 4.96
CA ILE A 192 -4.63 14.13 5.59
C ILE A 192 -5.71 15.21 5.76
N GLU A 193 -6.48 15.46 4.70
CA GLU A 193 -7.64 16.38 4.68
C GLU A 193 -8.73 15.96 5.70
N ALA A 194 -9.06 14.66 5.77
CA ALA A 194 -10.02 14.13 6.75
C ALA A 194 -9.53 14.28 8.20
N CYS A 195 -8.21 14.28 8.44
CA CYS A 195 -7.58 14.62 9.71
C CYS A 195 -7.52 16.14 9.99
N THR A 196 -8.14 16.99 9.15
CA THR A 196 -8.12 18.46 9.23
C THR A 196 -6.72 19.09 9.13
N LEU A 197 -5.79 18.36 8.52
CA LEU A 197 -4.46 18.85 8.15
C LEU A 197 -4.39 19.10 6.64
N LYS A 198 -3.36 19.79 6.20
CA LYS A 198 -3.02 19.87 4.78
C LYS A 198 -1.71 19.13 4.46
N ARG A 199 -1.48 18.86 3.17
CA ARG A 199 -0.26 18.20 2.67
C ARG A 199 1.00 19.03 3.02
N GLU A 200 0.89 20.36 3.02
CA GLU A 200 1.98 21.27 3.39
C GLU A 200 2.22 21.44 4.89
N ASP A 201 1.35 20.94 5.78
CA ASP A 201 1.54 20.99 7.24
C ASP A 201 2.42 19.84 7.76
N VAL A 202 2.39 18.72 7.05
CA VAL A 202 3.09 17.45 7.35
C VAL A 202 4.39 17.33 6.55
N TYR A 203 5.18 16.28 6.79
CA TYR A 203 6.29 15.89 5.91
C TYR A 203 6.00 14.51 5.30
N ILE A 204 6.40 14.30 4.04
CA ILE A 204 6.11 13.09 3.28
C ILE A 204 7.39 12.65 2.54
N LEU A 205 7.80 11.41 2.74
CA LEU A 205 8.97 10.80 2.09
C LEU A 205 8.83 9.27 1.97
N ASN A 206 9.80 8.63 1.32
CA ASN A 206 9.92 7.17 1.26
C ASN A 206 11.25 6.71 1.90
N VAL A 207 11.31 5.44 2.30
CA VAL A 207 12.54 4.76 2.76
C VAL A 207 13.55 4.74 1.61
N LEU A 208 13.17 4.13 0.48
CA LEU A 208 13.95 4.24 -0.76
C LEU A 208 13.70 5.60 -1.43
N LYS A 209 14.78 6.23 -1.87
CA LYS A 209 14.72 7.48 -2.66
C LYS A 209 14.68 7.24 -4.17
N CYS A 210 14.68 5.97 -4.60
CA CYS A 210 14.70 5.53 -6.00
C CYS A 210 13.63 4.47 -6.23
N ARG A 211 12.98 4.48 -7.40
CA ARG A 211 11.96 3.51 -7.79
C ARG A 211 12.57 2.13 -8.12
N PRO A 212 12.08 1.03 -7.52
CA PRO A 212 12.45 -0.32 -7.93
C PRO A 212 11.89 -0.70 -9.31
N PRO A 213 12.63 -1.45 -10.15
CA PRO A 213 12.15 -1.96 -11.42
C PRO A 213 10.81 -2.72 -11.31
N GLY A 214 9.89 -2.45 -12.23
CA GLY A 214 8.54 -3.02 -12.20
C GLY A 214 7.69 -2.64 -10.99
N ASN A 215 8.12 -1.69 -10.17
CA ASN A 215 7.55 -1.38 -8.85
C ASN A 215 7.58 -2.58 -7.88
N ARG A 216 8.62 -3.43 -7.95
CA ARG A 216 8.84 -4.50 -6.96
C ARG A 216 9.05 -3.95 -5.55
N ASN A 217 8.85 -4.77 -4.53
CA ASN A 217 9.20 -4.41 -3.16
C ASN A 217 10.72 -4.14 -3.02
N PRO A 218 11.14 -3.26 -2.10
CA PRO A 218 12.54 -3.06 -1.77
C PRO A 218 13.20 -4.32 -1.19
N THR A 219 14.50 -4.51 -1.43
CA THR A 219 15.29 -5.47 -0.65
C THR A 219 15.75 -4.84 0.69
N PRO A 220 16.09 -5.65 1.71
CA PRO A 220 16.67 -5.14 2.95
C PRO A 220 17.99 -4.37 2.73
N GLU A 221 18.77 -4.75 1.73
CA GLU A 221 20.02 -4.08 1.35
C GLU A 221 19.75 -2.69 0.72
N GLU A 222 18.73 -2.57 -0.12
CA GLU A 222 18.33 -1.27 -0.69
C GLU A 222 17.80 -0.30 0.38
N ALA A 223 17.06 -0.82 1.35
CA ALA A 223 16.59 -0.05 2.49
C ALA A 223 17.76 0.40 3.39
N ALA A 224 18.70 -0.50 3.72
CA ALA A 224 19.89 -0.17 4.49
C ALA A 224 20.77 0.88 3.79
N ASN A 225 20.97 0.76 2.48
CA ASN A 225 21.73 1.73 1.68
C ASN A 225 21.10 3.14 1.67
N CYS A 226 19.78 3.26 1.88
CA CYS A 226 19.07 4.54 1.95
C CYS A 226 18.90 5.09 3.38
N TRP A 227 19.28 4.32 4.42
CA TRP A 227 18.94 4.62 5.82
C TRP A 227 19.54 5.93 6.34
N ASP A 228 20.75 6.30 5.90
CA ASP A 228 21.42 7.56 6.29
C ASP A 228 20.67 8.84 5.82
N TYR A 229 19.63 8.70 4.99
CA TYR A 229 18.85 9.80 4.39
C TYR A 229 17.42 9.92 4.97
N LEU A 230 17.20 9.48 6.22
CA LEU A 230 15.91 9.46 6.92
C LEU A 230 15.93 10.25 8.24
#